data_AF-A0A1I4UMK8-F1
#
_entry.id   AF-A0A1I4UMK8-F1
#
_cell.length_a   1.000
_cell.length_b   1.000
_cell.length_c   1.000
_cell.angle_alpha   90.00
_cell.angle_beta   90.00
_cell.angle_gamma   90.00
#
_symmetry.space_group_name_H-M   'P 1'
#
loop_
_entity.id
_entity.type
_entity.pdbx_description
1 polymer ?
#
loop_
_entity_poly.entity_id
_entity_poly.type
_entity_poly.pdbx_seq_one_letter_code
_entity_poly.pdbx_strand_id
1 'polypeptide(L)'
;MKITHILIAILLLTAMTIIGSIASDQEWIITTKEEQSSHSKYLDPNTADVKVSFEEAKNILNSKNTDLKADSINGKLINDSDFGIIWRLTSKTSNDESIIVGIDADDGNILFIYDDSKETRADNKISKEEAIKNAEKYMENELSDEQQKEVQFETAFYLEPVADDLPGSYHVSYDRMINGIASLSDGIVIMVNAETGYVTSYTELWNMPEEDTYVVNKEVILTEKEAAEYLKQFIGNEAYDGKVSSTTEVIKSKLVWKYTGKNEIRLAWWMQFTDPKLGLDGSLPGLVCIDANTGEVLIADYIIG
;
A
#
# COMPACT_ATOMS: atom_id res chain seq x y z
N MET A 1 46.51 5.70 17.10
CA MET A 1 45.40 5.04 17.81
C MET A 1 44.16 5.91 17.59
N LYS A 2 43.35 5.58 16.58
CA LYS A 2 42.28 6.43 16.06
C LYS A 2 40.96 6.04 16.74
N ILE A 3 40.34 6.99 17.42
CA ILE A 3 39.00 6.86 17.99
C ILE A 3 38.02 7.22 16.86
N THR A 4 37.46 6.19 16.23
CA THR A 4 36.43 6.36 15.21
C THR A 4 35.11 6.67 15.91
N HIS A 5 34.57 7.86 15.65
CA HIS A 5 33.24 8.25 16.09
C HIS A 5 32.21 7.47 15.25
N ILE A 6 31.40 6.64 15.89
CA ILE A 6 30.22 6.01 15.28
C ILE A 6 29.07 7.00 15.47
N LEU A 7 28.68 7.63 14.37
CA LEU A 7 27.40 8.34 14.26
C LEU A 7 26.29 7.29 14.28
N ILE A 8 25.57 7.22 15.40
CA ILE A 8 24.33 6.47 15.54
C ILE A 8 23.27 7.23 14.72
N ALA A 9 23.01 6.77 13.50
CA ALA A 9 21.83 7.17 12.75
C ALA A 9 20.65 6.33 13.28
N ILE A 10 19.76 7.00 14.00
CA ILE A 10 18.47 6.44 14.44
C ILE A 10 17.61 6.30 13.18
N LEU A 11 17.57 5.09 12.61
CA LEU A 11 16.60 4.73 11.58
C LEU A 11 15.30 4.31 12.29
N LEU A 12 14.44 5.29 12.54
CA LEU A 12 13.03 5.04 12.77
C LEU A 12 12.48 4.42 11.48
N LEU A 13 12.21 3.12 11.50
CA LEU A 13 11.49 2.44 10.41
C LEU A 13 10.04 2.94 10.45
N THR A 14 9.79 4.03 9.75
CA THR A 14 8.45 4.48 9.39
C THR A 14 7.90 3.48 8.37
N ALA A 15 7.04 2.57 8.82
CA ALA A 15 6.05 1.95 7.96
C ALA A 15 5.01 3.01 7.58
N MET A 16 5.39 3.91 6.68
CA MET A 16 4.55 4.91 6.02
C MET A 16 5.38 5.58 4.93
N THR A 17 5.42 4.99 3.74
CA THR A 17 5.63 5.74 2.48
C THR A 17 4.98 4.99 1.33
N ILE A 18 3.65 5.06 1.24
CA ILE A 18 3.05 5.51 -0.02
C ILE A 18 2.84 7.01 0.20
N ILE A 19 3.91 7.80 0.02
CA ILE A 19 3.78 9.25 -0.09
C ILE A 19 3.75 9.52 -1.59
N GLY A 20 2.55 9.81 -2.10
CA GLY A 20 2.43 10.61 -3.31
C GLY A 20 3.10 11.96 -3.07
N SER A 21 4.03 12.31 -3.94
CA SER A 21 4.63 13.64 -4.00
C SER A 21 3.56 14.67 -4.34
N ILE A 22 3.10 15.44 -3.34
CA ILE A 22 2.40 16.69 -3.57
C ILE A 22 3.44 17.80 -3.44
N ALA A 23 4.04 18.17 -4.57
CA ALA A 23 4.58 19.51 -4.75
C ALA A 23 3.47 20.34 -5.42
N SER A 24 2.73 21.10 -4.61
CA SER A 24 1.84 22.16 -5.07
C SER A 24 2.05 23.35 -4.15
N ASP A 25 2.43 24.47 -4.75
CA ASP A 25 2.80 25.72 -4.10
C ASP A 25 1.83 26.12 -2.97
N GLN A 26 2.40 26.40 -1.80
CA GLN A 26 1.68 26.88 -0.63
C GLN A 26 1.51 28.41 -0.73
N GLU A 27 0.30 28.88 -1.01
CA GLU A 27 -0.16 30.13 -0.38
C GLU A 27 -0.63 29.79 1.04
N TRP A 28 0.09 30.31 2.02
CA TRP A 28 -0.23 30.06 3.42
C TRP A 28 -1.58 30.72 3.78
N ILE A 29 -2.57 29.92 4.14
CA ILE A 29 -3.73 30.41 4.89
C ILE A 29 -3.42 30.12 6.34
N ILE A 30 -3.34 31.17 7.16
CA ILE A 30 -3.24 31.05 8.62
C ILE A 30 -4.58 30.56 9.14
N THR A 31 -4.77 29.24 9.16
CA THR A 31 -5.97 28.67 9.78
C THR A 31 -5.70 28.52 11.28
N THR A 32 -6.35 29.35 12.08
CA THR A 32 -6.22 29.36 13.54
C THR A 32 -6.65 28.03 14.16
N LYS A 33 -5.98 27.66 15.26
CA LYS A 33 -6.13 26.42 16.06
C LYS A 33 -7.56 25.98 16.44
N GLU A 34 -8.57 26.83 16.22
CA GLU A 34 -9.98 26.55 16.52
C GLU A 34 -10.73 25.85 15.37
N GLU A 35 -10.26 25.88 14.12
CA GLU A 35 -10.96 25.25 12.98
C GLU A 35 -10.60 23.76 12.75
N GLN A 36 -9.57 23.22 13.41
CA GLN A 36 -9.21 21.79 13.33
C GLN A 36 -10.04 20.87 14.26
N SER A 37 -11.07 21.39 14.94
CA SER A 37 -11.72 20.72 16.08
C SER A 37 -13.18 20.26 15.87
N SER A 38 -13.65 19.91 14.66
CA SER A 38 -15.08 19.50 14.52
C SER A 38 -15.44 18.30 13.63
N HIS A 39 -14.50 17.47 13.17
CA HIS A 39 -14.85 16.11 12.72
C HIS A 39 -14.03 15.09 13.52
N SER A 40 -14.61 14.59 14.60
CA SER A 40 -14.06 13.43 15.31
C SER A 40 -13.98 12.26 14.33
N LYS A 41 -12.79 11.66 14.16
CA LYS A 41 -12.61 10.38 13.45
C LYS A 41 -13.48 9.26 14.03
N TYR A 42 -13.89 9.39 15.29
CA TYR A 42 -14.79 8.44 15.96
C TYR A 42 -16.25 8.75 15.66
N LEU A 43 -16.99 7.71 15.29
CA LEU A 43 -18.43 7.75 15.03
C LEU A 43 -19.20 7.16 16.21
N ASP A 44 -20.44 7.61 16.42
CA ASP A 44 -21.36 6.98 17.39
C ASP A 44 -22.07 5.81 16.70
N PRO A 45 -21.83 4.55 17.14
CA PRO A 45 -22.43 3.37 16.54
C PRO A 45 -23.97 3.34 16.59
N ASN A 46 -24.60 4.10 17.48
CA ASN A 46 -26.06 4.15 17.59
C ASN A 46 -26.70 5.07 16.54
N THR A 47 -25.90 5.88 15.86
CA THR A 47 -26.37 6.89 14.89
C THR A 47 -25.77 6.73 13.50
N ALA A 48 -24.63 6.04 13.39
CA ALA A 48 -24.02 5.73 12.11
C ALA A 48 -24.84 4.69 11.35
N ASP A 49 -25.00 4.90 10.04
CA ASP A 49 -25.62 3.94 9.13
C ASP A 49 -24.58 2.87 8.76
N VAL A 50 -24.52 1.80 9.56
CA VAL A 50 -23.60 0.68 9.38
C VAL A 50 -24.38 -0.63 9.50
N LYS A 51 -24.01 -1.64 8.70
CA LYS A 51 -24.69 -2.92 8.67
C LYS A 51 -24.08 -3.92 9.66
N VAL A 52 -22.79 -3.79 9.94
CA VAL A 52 -22.07 -4.64 10.89
C VAL A 52 -22.09 -3.98 12.26
N SER A 53 -22.64 -4.69 13.24
CA SER A 53 -22.63 -4.27 14.64
C SER A 53 -21.29 -4.59 15.32
N PHE A 54 -21.05 -3.95 16.47
CA PHE A 54 -19.87 -4.24 17.30
C PHE A 54 -19.76 -5.73 17.69
N GLU A 55 -20.88 -6.36 18.02
CA GLU A 55 -20.89 -7.78 18.42
C GLU A 55 -20.63 -8.71 17.24
N GLU A 56 -21.09 -8.37 16.04
CA GLU A 56 -20.73 -9.09 14.81
C GLU A 56 -19.24 -8.95 14.50
N ALA A 57 -18.69 -7.73 14.59
CA ALA A 57 -17.25 -7.49 14.43
C ALA A 57 -16.41 -8.28 15.44
N LYS A 58 -16.86 -8.38 16.71
CA LYS A 58 -16.22 -9.24 17.72
C LYS A 58 -16.27 -10.72 17.36
N ASN A 59 -17.39 -11.20 16.83
CA ASN A 59 -17.54 -12.59 16.42
C ASN A 59 -16.62 -12.92 15.23
N ILE A 60 -16.47 -12.00 14.29
CA ILE A 60 -15.52 -12.11 13.18
C ILE A 60 -14.09 -12.24 13.74
N LEU A 61 -13.66 -11.35 14.65
CA LEU A 61 -12.33 -11.44 15.28
C LEU A 61 -12.14 -12.77 16.03
N ASN A 62 -13.11 -13.21 16.83
CA ASN A 62 -13.04 -14.49 17.55
C ASN A 62 -12.92 -15.70 16.61
N SER A 63 -13.48 -15.64 15.42
CA SER A 63 -13.36 -16.72 14.44
C SER A 63 -11.93 -16.91 13.91
N LYS A 64 -11.10 -15.85 13.97
CA LYS A 64 -9.72 -15.85 13.46
C LYS A 64 -8.69 -16.30 14.49
N ASN A 65 -8.97 -16.10 15.78
CA ASN A 65 -8.05 -16.52 16.84
C ASN A 65 -8.82 -17.09 18.04
N THR A 66 -8.58 -18.37 18.31
CA THR A 66 -9.24 -19.11 19.40
C THR A 66 -8.63 -18.86 20.78
N ASP A 67 -7.48 -18.17 20.87
CA ASP A 67 -6.75 -17.91 22.13
C ASP A 67 -6.91 -16.46 22.65
N LEU A 68 -7.92 -15.75 22.16
CA LEU A 68 -8.22 -14.39 22.63
C LEU A 68 -8.77 -14.40 24.06
N LYS A 69 -8.28 -13.49 24.90
CA LYS A 69 -8.93 -13.15 26.17
C LYS A 69 -10.21 -12.38 25.84
N ALA A 70 -11.38 -13.03 25.97
CA ALA A 70 -12.67 -12.44 25.60
C ALA A 70 -12.90 -11.03 26.21
N ASP A 71 -12.53 -10.84 27.48
CA ASP A 71 -12.68 -9.56 28.20
C ASP A 71 -11.70 -8.47 27.74
N SER A 72 -10.73 -8.80 26.87
CA SER A 72 -9.74 -7.85 26.35
C SER A 72 -10.12 -7.20 25.03
N ILE A 73 -11.20 -7.66 24.38
CA ILE A 73 -11.63 -7.13 23.09
C ILE A 73 -12.27 -5.75 23.31
N ASN A 74 -11.58 -4.73 22.82
CA ASN A 74 -12.06 -3.36 22.79
C ASN A 74 -12.19 -2.92 21.34
N GLY A 75 -13.08 -1.97 21.05
CA GLY A 75 -13.16 -1.44 19.70
C GLY A 75 -13.90 -0.12 19.60
N LYS A 76 -13.70 0.54 18.46
CA LYS A 76 -14.32 1.82 18.14
C LYS A 76 -14.72 1.85 16.68
N LEU A 77 -15.87 2.43 16.40
CA LEU A 77 -16.27 2.78 15.04
C LEU A 77 -15.55 4.07 14.63
N ILE A 78 -14.85 4.03 13.51
CA ILE A 78 -14.07 5.16 13.01
C ILE A 78 -14.29 5.37 11.51
N ASN A 79 -14.19 6.62 11.06
CA ASN A 79 -14.03 6.95 9.65
C ASN A 79 -12.53 7.08 9.34
N ASP A 80 -11.94 6.02 8.82
CA ASP A 80 -10.56 5.95 8.38
C ASP A 80 -10.37 6.57 7.00
N SER A 81 -9.22 7.21 6.76
CA SER A 81 -8.93 7.86 5.48
C SER A 81 -8.73 6.85 4.36
N ASP A 82 -8.22 5.67 4.70
CA ASP A 82 -7.75 4.69 3.72
C ASP A 82 -8.72 3.52 3.60
N PHE A 83 -9.57 3.31 4.60
CA PHE A 83 -10.48 2.15 4.68
C PHE A 83 -11.95 2.55 4.84
N GLY A 84 -12.26 3.85 4.83
CA GLY A 84 -13.63 4.32 5.07
C GLY A 84 -14.10 3.99 6.49
N ILE A 85 -15.38 3.65 6.64
CA ILE A 85 -15.97 3.42 7.96
C ILE A 85 -15.69 2.00 8.42
N ILE A 86 -14.91 1.86 9.50
CA ILE A 86 -14.49 0.55 10.02
C ILE A 86 -14.72 0.40 11.52
N TRP A 87 -14.94 -0.84 11.93
CA TRP A 87 -14.69 -1.28 13.29
C TRP A 87 -13.21 -1.57 13.49
N ARG A 88 -12.53 -0.73 14.26
CA ARG A 88 -11.16 -1.00 14.69
C ARG A 88 -11.16 -1.66 16.04
N LEU A 89 -10.83 -2.95 16.09
CA LEU A 89 -10.77 -3.73 17.32
C LEU A 89 -9.32 -3.97 17.75
N THR A 90 -9.12 -4.06 19.06
CA THR A 90 -7.87 -4.46 19.69
C THR A 90 -8.16 -5.54 20.72
N SER A 91 -7.33 -6.57 20.78
CA SER A 91 -7.45 -7.66 21.74
C SER A 91 -6.07 -8.12 22.23
N LYS A 92 -6.07 -8.99 23.23
CA LYS A 92 -4.88 -9.71 23.70
C LYS A 92 -5.09 -11.21 23.75
N THR A 93 -4.05 -11.98 23.47
CA THR A 93 -4.04 -13.44 23.68
C THR A 93 -3.82 -13.81 25.14
N SER A 94 -3.94 -15.11 25.44
CA SER A 94 -3.61 -15.67 26.77
C SER A 94 -2.22 -15.22 27.27
N ASN A 95 -1.26 -15.08 26.35
CA ASN A 95 0.13 -14.67 26.58
C ASN A 95 0.37 -13.15 26.57
N ASP A 96 -0.68 -12.32 26.57
CA ASP A 96 -0.62 -10.84 26.52
C ASP A 96 -0.07 -10.23 25.21
N GLU A 97 0.02 -11.02 24.15
CA GLU A 97 0.36 -10.55 22.80
C GLU A 97 -0.83 -9.81 22.18
N SER A 98 -0.54 -8.79 21.38
CA SER A 98 -1.56 -7.86 20.90
C SER A 98 -2.05 -8.23 19.50
N ILE A 99 -3.35 -8.07 19.29
CA ILE A 99 -3.98 -8.23 17.98
C ILE A 99 -4.78 -6.97 17.68
N ILE A 100 -4.62 -6.45 16.48
CA ILE A 100 -5.37 -5.29 15.97
C ILE A 100 -6.01 -5.71 14.65
N VAL A 101 -7.31 -5.45 14.51
CA VAL A 101 -8.05 -5.74 13.28
C VAL A 101 -8.90 -4.55 12.88
N GLY A 102 -8.97 -4.30 11.57
CA GLY A 102 -9.93 -3.39 10.94
C GLY A 102 -10.93 -4.19 10.15
N ILE A 103 -12.21 -4.01 10.48
CA ILE A 103 -13.33 -4.70 9.84
C ILE A 103 -14.22 -3.66 9.19
N ASP A 104 -14.54 -3.84 7.91
CA ASP A 104 -15.47 -2.99 7.19
C ASP A 104 -16.84 -2.98 7.89
N ALA A 105 -17.40 -1.78 8.11
CA ALA A 105 -18.64 -1.65 8.87
C ALA A 105 -19.91 -1.91 8.03
N ASP A 106 -19.79 -2.07 6.70
CA ASP A 106 -20.87 -2.38 5.77
C ASP A 106 -20.96 -3.88 5.46
N ASP A 107 -19.85 -4.56 5.18
CA ASP A 107 -19.89 -5.96 4.73
C ASP A 107 -19.22 -6.96 5.70
N GLY A 108 -18.41 -6.49 6.63
CA GLY A 108 -17.74 -7.31 7.64
C GLY A 108 -16.44 -7.95 7.15
N ASN A 109 -15.94 -7.57 5.98
CA ASN A 109 -14.64 -8.01 5.48
C ASN A 109 -13.51 -7.49 6.37
N ILE A 110 -12.46 -8.30 6.53
CA ILE A 110 -11.26 -7.89 7.25
C ILE A 110 -10.38 -7.10 6.28
N LEU A 111 -10.27 -5.80 6.50
CA LEU A 111 -9.44 -4.93 5.68
C LEU A 111 -7.99 -4.91 6.13
N PHE A 112 -7.75 -5.10 7.43
CA PHE A 112 -6.40 -5.36 7.92
C PHE A 112 -6.39 -6.15 9.22
N ILE A 113 -5.31 -6.89 9.43
CA ILE A 113 -5.00 -7.53 10.70
C ILE A 113 -3.50 -7.47 10.96
N TYR A 114 -3.14 -7.12 12.19
CA TYR A 114 -1.80 -7.23 12.74
C TYR A 114 -1.88 -8.18 13.93
N ASP A 115 -1.17 -9.30 13.85
CA ASP A 115 -1.21 -10.37 14.84
C ASP A 115 0.20 -10.62 15.39
N ASP A 116 0.51 -9.95 16.49
CA ASP A 116 1.77 -10.14 17.22
C ASP A 116 1.77 -11.43 18.05
N SER A 117 0.66 -12.20 18.06
CA SER A 117 0.55 -13.44 18.81
C SER A 117 1.11 -14.66 18.08
N LYS A 118 1.51 -14.49 16.82
CA LYS A 118 2.10 -15.58 16.06
C LYS A 118 3.51 -15.83 16.55
N GLU A 119 3.90 -17.10 16.65
CA GLU A 119 5.28 -17.43 16.95
C GLU A 119 6.18 -16.78 15.91
N THR A 120 7.17 -16.05 16.39
CA THR A 120 8.07 -15.29 15.54
C THR A 120 9.35 -16.06 15.25
N ARG A 121 9.72 -17.04 16.09
CA ARG A 121 10.98 -17.77 15.94
C ARG A 121 10.76 -19.25 15.66
N ALA A 122 11.58 -19.80 14.79
CA ALA A 122 11.70 -21.24 14.56
C ALA A 122 13.14 -21.59 14.17
N ASP A 123 13.51 -22.86 14.33
CA ASP A 123 14.87 -23.33 14.03
C ASP A 123 15.17 -23.39 12.51
N ASN A 124 14.16 -23.20 11.66
CA ASN A 124 14.29 -23.27 10.21
C ASN A 124 13.82 -21.96 9.57
N LYS A 125 14.45 -21.57 8.47
CA LYS A 125 14.00 -20.46 7.62
C LYS A 125 13.21 -21.01 6.45
N ILE A 126 12.07 -20.39 6.15
CA ILE A 126 11.30 -20.71 4.95
C ILE A 126 11.91 -20.01 3.73
N SER A 127 11.71 -20.61 2.57
CA SER A 127 12.05 -20.01 1.28
C SER A 127 11.06 -18.91 0.88
N LYS A 128 11.45 -18.08 -0.10
CA LYS A 128 10.55 -17.08 -0.69
C LYS A 128 9.34 -17.76 -1.34
N GLU A 129 9.52 -18.90 -1.98
CA GLU A 129 8.46 -19.66 -2.64
C GLU A 129 7.45 -20.23 -1.62
N GLU A 130 7.93 -20.70 -0.46
CA GLU A 130 7.06 -21.10 0.65
C GLU A 130 6.30 -19.91 1.25
N ALA A 131 6.94 -18.74 1.35
CA ALA A 131 6.28 -17.53 1.83
C ALA A 131 5.15 -17.10 0.88
N ILE A 132 5.39 -17.12 -0.43
CA ILE A 132 4.35 -16.85 -1.44
C ILE A 132 3.20 -17.82 -1.29
N LYS A 133 3.48 -19.12 -1.17
CA LYS A 133 2.44 -20.14 -1.01
C LYS A 133 1.62 -19.96 0.27
N ASN A 134 2.27 -19.57 1.37
CA ASN A 134 1.57 -19.30 2.63
C ASN A 134 0.70 -18.05 2.52
N ALA A 135 1.17 -17.00 1.84
CA ALA A 135 0.41 -15.79 1.55
C ALA A 135 -0.80 -16.08 0.65
N GLU A 136 -0.62 -16.85 -0.44
CA GLU A 136 -1.72 -17.28 -1.34
C GLU A 136 -2.80 -18.03 -0.56
N LYS A 137 -2.40 -19.03 0.23
CA LYS A 137 -3.35 -19.80 1.04
C LYS A 137 -4.08 -18.92 2.06
N TYR A 138 -3.41 -17.93 2.65
CA TYR A 138 -4.06 -17.01 3.56
C TYR A 138 -5.10 -16.16 2.82
N MET A 139 -4.71 -15.56 1.70
CA MET A 139 -5.56 -14.74 0.84
C MET A 139 -6.81 -15.50 0.35
N GLU A 140 -6.67 -16.76 -0.06
CA GLU A 140 -7.80 -17.63 -0.46
C GLU A 140 -8.86 -17.81 0.65
N ASN A 141 -8.49 -17.66 1.93
CA ASN A 141 -9.43 -17.75 3.05
C ASN A 141 -10.07 -16.41 3.43
N GLU A 142 -9.46 -15.29 3.02
CA GLU A 142 -9.98 -13.95 3.32
C GLU A 142 -10.85 -13.40 2.20
N LEU A 143 -10.52 -13.69 0.95
CA LEU A 143 -11.23 -13.18 -0.22
C LEU A 143 -12.39 -14.07 -0.66
N SER A 144 -13.46 -13.44 -1.15
CA SER A 144 -14.51 -14.13 -1.90
C SER A 144 -14.01 -14.71 -3.22
N ASP A 145 -14.73 -15.71 -3.77
CA ASP A 145 -14.44 -16.30 -5.10
C ASP A 145 -14.42 -15.27 -6.25
N GLU A 146 -15.05 -14.11 -6.06
CA GLU A 146 -15.05 -13.01 -7.04
C GLU A 146 -13.80 -12.15 -6.91
N GLN A 147 -13.49 -11.67 -5.69
CA GLN A 147 -12.26 -10.93 -5.40
C GLN A 147 -11.00 -11.72 -5.77
N GLN A 148 -10.99 -13.04 -5.58
CA GLN A 148 -9.86 -13.89 -5.96
C GLN A 148 -9.55 -13.85 -7.46
N LYS A 149 -10.52 -13.54 -8.33
CA LYS A 149 -10.32 -13.38 -9.78
C LYS A 149 -9.77 -12.01 -10.14
N GLU A 150 -9.89 -11.05 -9.23
CA GLU A 150 -9.43 -9.67 -9.37
C GLU A 150 -8.06 -9.45 -8.73
N VAL A 151 -7.33 -10.47 -8.29
CA VAL A 151 -6.00 -10.28 -7.70
C VAL A 151 -4.93 -10.99 -8.50
N GLN A 152 -3.80 -10.32 -8.71
CA GLN A 152 -2.64 -10.87 -9.40
C GLN A 152 -1.38 -10.64 -8.57
N PHE A 153 -0.58 -11.69 -8.39
CA PHE A 153 0.74 -11.58 -7.76
C PHE A 153 1.61 -10.54 -8.48
N GLU A 154 2.16 -9.58 -7.74
CA GLU A 154 3.05 -8.55 -8.28
C GLU A 154 4.51 -8.82 -7.88
N THR A 155 4.79 -8.84 -6.57
CA THR A 155 6.15 -9.04 -6.08
C THR A 155 6.20 -9.66 -4.69
N ALA A 156 7.35 -10.26 -4.41
CA ALA A 156 7.73 -10.68 -3.07
C ALA A 156 9.22 -10.44 -2.82
N PHE A 157 9.55 -9.91 -1.66
CA PHE A 157 10.94 -9.65 -1.26
C PHE A 157 11.11 -9.79 0.25
N TYR A 158 12.36 -10.01 0.66
CA TYR A 158 12.71 -10.16 2.06
C TYR A 158 12.98 -8.79 2.69
N LEU A 159 12.39 -8.57 3.85
CA LEU A 159 12.69 -7.46 4.75
C LEU A 159 13.61 -7.96 5.84
N GLU A 160 14.75 -7.28 5.99
CA GLU A 160 15.66 -7.51 7.10
C GLU A 160 14.95 -7.25 8.43
N PRO A 161 15.33 -7.97 9.50
CA PRO A 161 14.73 -7.78 10.80
C PRO A 161 15.00 -6.37 11.33
N VAL A 162 14.03 -5.84 12.08
CA VAL A 162 14.13 -4.50 12.69
C VAL A 162 15.09 -4.46 13.89
N ALA A 163 15.52 -5.62 14.39
CA ALA A 163 16.51 -5.79 15.46
C ALA A 163 17.26 -7.12 15.30
N ASP A 164 18.50 -7.19 15.80
CA ASP A 164 19.41 -8.33 15.63
C ASP A 164 18.86 -9.67 16.13
N ASP A 165 17.91 -9.65 17.07
CA ASP A 165 17.31 -10.83 17.68
C ASP A 165 15.93 -11.17 17.10
N LEU A 166 15.44 -10.42 16.12
CA LEU A 166 14.15 -10.71 15.49
C LEU A 166 14.33 -11.44 14.15
N PRO A 167 13.36 -12.28 13.77
CA PRO A 167 13.29 -12.84 12.42
C PRO A 167 13.04 -11.72 11.41
N GLY A 168 13.54 -11.90 10.18
CA GLY A 168 13.07 -11.09 9.06
C GLY A 168 11.66 -11.49 8.64
N SER A 169 11.14 -10.84 7.61
CA SER A 169 9.82 -11.16 7.06
C SER A 169 9.82 -11.04 5.55
N TYR A 170 9.02 -11.86 4.88
CA TYR A 170 8.72 -11.68 3.47
C TYR A 170 7.54 -10.72 3.33
N HIS A 171 7.75 -9.66 2.56
CA HIS A 171 6.69 -8.81 2.04
C HIS A 171 6.19 -9.43 0.73
N VAL A 172 4.92 -9.80 0.67
CA VAL A 172 4.25 -10.36 -0.50
C VAL A 172 3.12 -9.42 -0.90
N SER A 173 3.04 -9.07 -2.19
CA SER A 173 2.09 -8.10 -2.70
C SER A 173 1.35 -8.62 -3.93
N TYR A 174 0.07 -8.26 -4.02
CA TYR A 174 -0.84 -8.58 -5.11
C TYR A 174 -1.51 -7.30 -5.58
N ASP A 175 -1.51 -7.04 -6.88
CA ASP A 175 -2.23 -5.93 -7.50
C ASP A 175 -3.70 -6.32 -7.70
N ARG A 176 -4.63 -5.39 -7.45
CA ARG A 176 -6.02 -5.54 -7.90
C ARG A 176 -6.11 -5.34 -9.41
N MET A 177 -6.83 -6.22 -10.09
CA MET A 177 -7.03 -6.24 -11.54
C MET A 177 -8.43 -5.72 -11.87
N ILE A 178 -8.51 -4.53 -12.45
CA ILE A 178 -9.77 -3.91 -12.87
C ILE A 178 -9.83 -3.96 -14.40
N ASN A 179 -10.79 -4.71 -14.94
CA ASN A 179 -10.90 -4.96 -16.40
C ASN A 179 -9.60 -5.50 -17.03
N GLY A 180 -8.87 -6.34 -16.29
CA GLY A 180 -7.62 -6.94 -16.76
C GLY A 180 -6.40 -6.02 -16.72
N ILE A 181 -6.51 -4.85 -16.09
CA ILE A 181 -5.43 -3.87 -15.91
C ILE A 181 -5.18 -3.69 -14.41
N ALA A 182 -3.90 -3.75 -14.00
CA ALA A 182 -3.51 -3.62 -12.60
C ALA A 182 -3.81 -2.21 -12.07
N SER A 183 -4.29 -2.13 -10.83
CA SER A 183 -4.39 -0.90 -10.06
C SER A 183 -3.08 -0.63 -9.33
N LEU A 184 -2.58 0.60 -9.44
CA LEU A 184 -1.43 1.04 -8.64
C LEU A 184 -1.84 1.47 -7.22
N SER A 185 -3.14 1.57 -6.93
CA SER A 185 -3.65 2.13 -5.66
C SER A 185 -4.44 1.13 -4.83
N ASP A 186 -4.80 -0.02 -5.40
CA ASP A 186 -5.56 -1.09 -4.77
C ASP A 186 -4.81 -2.42 -4.89
N GLY A 187 -5.01 -3.29 -3.91
CA GLY A 187 -4.37 -4.59 -3.87
C GLY A 187 -4.26 -5.12 -2.45
N ILE A 188 -3.39 -6.10 -2.27
CA ILE A 188 -3.21 -6.81 -1.01
C ILE A 188 -1.73 -6.89 -0.68
N VAL A 189 -1.40 -6.64 0.58
CA VAL A 189 -0.07 -6.80 1.14
C VAL A 189 -0.13 -7.78 2.30
N ILE A 190 0.75 -8.77 2.28
CA ILE A 190 0.86 -9.82 3.30
C ILE A 190 2.29 -9.88 3.80
N MET A 191 2.45 -9.84 5.12
CA MET A 191 3.73 -10.08 5.79
C MET A 191 3.77 -11.51 6.30
N VAL A 192 4.78 -12.25 5.86
CA VAL A 192 5.02 -13.64 6.27
C VAL A 192 6.32 -13.71 7.07
N ASN A 193 6.26 -14.23 8.28
CA ASN A 193 7.44 -14.45 9.11
C ASN A 193 8.42 -15.41 8.40
N ALA A 194 9.70 -15.03 8.31
CA ALA A 194 10.67 -15.79 7.52
C ALA A 194 11.19 -17.08 8.21
N GLU A 195 10.91 -17.28 9.49
CA GLU A 195 11.27 -18.50 10.23
C GLU A 195 10.07 -19.44 10.37
N THR A 196 8.93 -18.93 10.84
CA THR A 196 7.75 -19.75 11.13
C THR A 196 6.84 -19.92 9.91
N GLY A 197 6.93 -19.02 8.94
CA GLY A 197 6.03 -18.98 7.80
C GLY A 197 4.61 -18.51 8.14
N TYR A 198 4.36 -18.04 9.36
CA TYR A 198 3.07 -17.48 9.74
C TYR A 198 2.84 -16.10 9.11
N VAL A 199 1.59 -15.85 8.72
CA VAL A 199 1.14 -14.51 8.35
C VAL A 199 0.98 -13.69 9.61
N THR A 200 1.75 -12.60 9.72
CA THR A 200 1.75 -11.68 10.86
C THR A 200 1.01 -10.39 10.56
N SER A 201 0.87 -10.05 9.28
CA SER A 201 0.09 -8.90 8.83
C SER A 201 -0.59 -9.20 7.50
N TYR A 202 -1.82 -8.72 7.37
CA TYR A 202 -2.57 -8.67 6.12
C TYR A 202 -3.21 -7.29 6.00
N THR A 203 -3.19 -6.74 4.80
CA THR A 203 -3.85 -5.46 4.49
C THR A 203 -4.42 -5.54 3.08
N GLU A 204 -5.72 -5.29 2.97
CA GLU A 204 -6.49 -5.19 1.74
C GLU A 204 -6.90 -3.73 1.53
N LEU A 205 -6.58 -3.19 0.37
CA LEU A 205 -7.00 -1.86 -0.05
C LEU A 205 -7.83 -2.00 -1.33
N TRP A 206 -9.09 -1.55 -1.24
CA TRP A 206 -10.09 -1.71 -2.28
C TRP A 206 -10.83 -0.38 -2.52
N ASN A 207 -10.06 0.69 -2.66
CA ASN A 207 -10.58 2.06 -2.63
C ASN A 207 -11.10 2.55 -3.97
N MET A 208 -10.78 1.86 -5.06
CA MET A 208 -11.26 2.24 -6.38
C MET A 208 -12.70 1.75 -6.60
N PRO A 209 -13.64 2.64 -6.96
CA PRO A 209 -15.05 2.28 -7.16
C PRO A 209 -15.22 1.23 -8.25
N GLU A 210 -16.09 0.24 -8.03
CA GLU A 210 -16.25 -0.92 -8.92
C GLU A 210 -17.01 -0.62 -10.22
N GLU A 211 -17.99 0.27 -10.19
CA GLU A 211 -18.94 0.43 -11.30
C GLU A 211 -19.16 1.92 -11.65
N ASP A 212 -19.05 2.24 -12.95
CA ASP A 212 -19.51 3.45 -13.66
C ASP A 212 -18.60 4.69 -13.90
N THR A 213 -17.39 4.82 -13.35
CA THR A 213 -16.53 6.02 -13.65
C THR A 213 -15.38 5.82 -14.64
N TYR A 214 -15.15 4.61 -15.13
CA TYR A 214 -14.06 4.33 -16.07
C TYR A 214 -14.44 4.69 -17.52
N VAL A 215 -14.75 5.97 -17.77
CA VAL A 215 -14.82 6.49 -19.13
C VAL A 215 -13.39 6.56 -19.66
N VAL A 216 -12.84 5.40 -20.05
CA VAL A 216 -11.72 5.39 -20.99
C VAL A 216 -12.26 6.08 -22.22
N ASN A 217 -11.75 7.27 -22.51
CA ASN A 217 -11.90 7.80 -23.85
C ASN A 217 -11.07 6.90 -24.78
N LYS A 218 -11.69 5.83 -25.28
CA LYS A 218 -11.05 4.80 -26.10
C LYS A 218 -10.59 5.34 -27.46
N GLU A 219 -10.87 6.60 -27.79
CA GLU A 219 -10.52 7.16 -29.09
C GLU A 219 -9.02 7.44 -29.24
N VAL A 220 -8.28 7.69 -28.14
CA VAL A 220 -6.82 7.87 -28.19
C VAL A 220 -6.17 7.38 -26.89
N ILE A 221 -5.57 6.19 -26.92
CA ILE A 221 -4.65 5.70 -25.88
C ILE A 221 -3.24 5.74 -26.47
N LEU A 222 -2.34 6.45 -25.82
CA LEU A 222 -0.92 6.49 -26.16
C LEU A 222 -0.33 5.08 -26.08
N THR A 223 0.47 4.74 -27.06
CA THR A 223 1.37 3.58 -27.01
C THR A 223 2.46 3.81 -25.96
N GLU A 224 3.07 2.73 -25.49
CA GLU A 224 4.24 2.79 -24.59
C GLU A 224 5.33 3.71 -25.15
N LYS A 225 5.58 3.64 -26.46
CA LYS A 225 6.58 4.46 -27.14
C LYS A 225 6.22 5.96 -27.09
N GLU A 226 4.96 6.31 -27.33
CA GLU A 226 4.52 7.70 -27.26
C GLU A 226 4.63 8.25 -25.84
N ALA A 227 4.20 7.48 -24.84
CA ALA A 227 4.37 7.84 -23.43
C ALA A 227 5.86 7.97 -23.04
N ALA A 228 6.75 7.14 -23.56
CA ALA A 228 8.19 7.26 -23.33
C ALA A 228 8.78 8.57 -23.92
N GLU A 229 8.20 9.10 -25.01
CA GLU A 229 8.60 10.42 -25.53
C GLU A 229 8.12 11.56 -24.63
N TYR A 230 6.95 11.45 -24.00
CA TYR A 230 6.52 12.39 -22.95
C TYR A 230 7.42 12.35 -21.73
N LEU A 231 7.87 11.17 -21.29
CA LEU A 231 8.88 11.03 -20.22
C LEU A 231 10.16 11.80 -20.57
N LYS A 232 10.72 11.60 -21.76
CA LYS A 232 11.96 12.29 -22.18
C LYS A 232 11.79 13.81 -22.27
N GLN A 233 10.61 14.27 -22.68
CA GLN A 233 10.27 15.70 -22.68
C GLN A 233 10.19 16.24 -21.25
N PHE A 234 9.52 15.53 -20.34
CA PHE A 234 9.42 15.89 -18.93
C PHE A 234 10.81 16.00 -18.28
N ILE A 235 11.64 14.96 -18.38
CA ILE A 235 13.02 15.00 -17.84
C ILE A 235 13.84 16.11 -18.52
N GLY A 236 13.60 16.35 -19.81
CA GLY A 236 14.18 17.47 -20.55
C GLY A 236 13.89 18.83 -19.92
N ASN A 237 12.63 19.05 -19.54
CA ASN A 237 12.17 20.26 -18.88
C ASN A 237 12.74 20.39 -17.46
N GLU A 238 12.75 19.30 -16.70
CA GLU A 238 13.20 19.31 -15.30
C GLU A 238 14.72 19.43 -15.14
N ALA A 239 15.51 18.83 -16.04
CA ALA A 239 16.94 18.65 -15.84
C ALA A 239 17.85 19.11 -16.98
N TYR A 240 17.31 19.45 -18.16
CA TYR A 240 18.11 19.74 -19.36
C TYR A 240 17.70 21.04 -20.08
N ASP A 241 17.26 22.06 -19.33
CA ASP A 241 16.87 23.37 -19.87
C ASP A 241 15.81 23.28 -20.98
N GLY A 242 14.85 22.35 -20.86
CA GLY A 242 13.79 22.13 -21.84
C GLY A 242 14.21 21.33 -23.07
N LYS A 243 15.44 20.82 -23.14
CA LYS A 243 15.86 19.92 -24.22
C LYS A 243 15.45 18.50 -23.89
N VAL A 244 14.72 17.85 -24.81
CA VAL A 244 14.38 16.42 -24.73
C VAL A 244 15.60 15.60 -24.31
N SER A 245 15.46 14.80 -23.25
CA SER A 245 16.57 13.96 -22.78
C SER A 245 16.94 12.94 -23.86
N SER A 246 18.23 12.87 -24.16
CA SER A 246 18.81 11.86 -25.06
C SER A 246 19.39 10.66 -24.31
N THR A 247 19.37 10.69 -22.97
CA THR A 247 19.96 9.66 -22.10
C THR A 247 18.93 8.94 -21.23
N THR A 248 17.69 9.45 -21.20
CA THR A 248 16.59 8.77 -20.52
C THR A 248 16.12 7.55 -21.31
N GLU A 249 16.14 6.39 -20.65
CA GLU A 249 15.69 5.11 -21.22
C GLU A 249 14.69 4.42 -20.28
N VAL A 250 13.58 3.94 -20.83
CA VAL A 250 12.61 3.14 -20.09
C VAL A 250 13.14 1.70 -19.97
N ILE A 251 13.18 1.18 -18.75
CA ILE A 251 13.66 -0.19 -18.46
C ILE A 251 12.54 -1.16 -18.10
N LYS A 252 11.41 -0.66 -17.61
CA LYS A 252 10.20 -1.44 -17.32
C LYS A 252 8.98 -0.53 -17.48
N SER A 253 7.91 -1.06 -18.04
CA SER A 253 6.65 -0.35 -18.17
C SER A 253 5.46 -1.29 -17.93
N LYS A 254 4.37 -0.74 -17.39
CA LYS A 254 3.06 -1.40 -17.35
C LYS A 254 1.95 -0.36 -17.49
N LEU A 255 0.87 -0.74 -18.16
CA LEU A 255 -0.36 0.05 -18.19
C LEU A 255 -1.12 -0.23 -16.89
N VAL A 256 -1.51 0.83 -16.18
CA VAL A 256 -2.12 0.73 -14.85
C VAL A 256 -3.28 1.69 -14.68
N TRP A 257 -4.18 1.36 -13.77
CA TRP A 257 -5.11 2.32 -13.20
C TRP A 257 -4.45 3.12 -12.07
N LYS A 258 -4.67 4.43 -12.09
CA LYS A 258 -4.18 5.33 -11.05
C LYS A 258 -5.29 6.20 -10.51
N TYR A 259 -5.47 6.16 -9.19
CA TYR A 259 -6.28 7.13 -8.48
C TYR A 259 -5.50 8.43 -8.23
N THR A 260 -5.99 9.59 -8.68
CA THR A 260 -5.25 10.88 -8.59
C THR A 260 -5.59 11.72 -7.37
N GLY A 261 -6.39 11.21 -6.43
CA GLY A 261 -6.78 11.95 -5.21
C GLY A 261 -7.93 12.95 -5.39
N LYS A 262 -8.32 13.29 -6.63
CA LYS A 262 -9.49 14.15 -6.95
C LYS A 262 -10.76 13.36 -7.26
N ASN A 263 -10.91 12.16 -6.69
CA ASN A 263 -11.91 11.17 -7.09
C ASN A 263 -11.83 10.80 -8.58
N GLU A 264 -10.68 11.01 -9.22
CA GLU A 264 -10.48 10.73 -10.63
C GLU A 264 -9.52 9.56 -10.81
N ILE A 265 -9.98 8.60 -11.60
CA ILE A 265 -9.23 7.42 -11.98
C ILE A 265 -8.76 7.60 -13.41
N ARG A 266 -7.46 7.44 -13.62
CA ARG A 266 -6.83 7.59 -14.93
C ARG A 266 -6.11 6.33 -15.31
N LEU A 267 -6.19 6.03 -16.60
CA LEU A 267 -5.33 5.03 -17.21
C LEU A 267 -3.96 5.66 -17.42
N ALA A 268 -2.90 5.00 -16.99
CA ALA A 268 -1.55 5.56 -17.02
C ALA A 268 -0.50 4.52 -17.39
N TRP A 269 0.54 4.96 -18.07
CA TRP A 269 1.78 4.21 -18.20
C TRP A 269 2.64 4.45 -16.97
N TRP A 270 2.75 3.43 -16.12
CA TRP A 270 3.78 3.35 -15.10
C TRP A 270 5.08 2.94 -15.77
N MET A 271 6.15 3.71 -15.56
CA MET A 271 7.45 3.47 -16.18
C MET A 271 8.57 3.63 -15.17
N GLN A 272 9.45 2.64 -15.12
CA GLN A 272 10.78 2.79 -14.54
C GLN A 272 11.77 3.18 -15.63
N PHE A 273 12.65 4.13 -15.33
CA PHE A 273 13.61 4.65 -16.28
C PHE A 273 14.98 4.88 -15.65
N THR A 274 16.00 4.92 -16.50
CA THR A 274 17.35 5.31 -16.15
C THR A 274 17.71 6.61 -16.85
N ASP A 275 18.63 7.36 -16.27
CA ASP A 275 19.30 8.47 -16.92
C ASP A 275 20.68 8.64 -16.28
N PRO A 276 21.75 8.11 -16.92
CA PRO A 276 23.09 8.11 -16.35
C PRO A 276 23.64 9.50 -16.02
N LYS A 277 23.14 10.56 -16.66
CA LYS A 277 23.56 11.95 -16.37
C LYS A 277 22.93 12.49 -15.09
N LEU A 278 21.84 11.88 -14.62
CA LEU A 278 21.17 12.21 -13.36
C LEU A 278 21.56 11.24 -12.24
N GLY A 279 22.48 10.31 -12.51
CA GLY A 279 22.83 9.24 -11.57
C GLY A 279 21.75 8.17 -11.41
N LEU A 280 20.76 8.13 -12.31
CA LEU A 280 19.68 7.14 -12.29
C LEU A 280 20.10 5.93 -13.11
N ASP A 281 20.19 4.77 -12.46
CA ASP A 281 20.59 3.51 -13.07
C ASP A 281 19.67 2.34 -12.67
N GLY A 282 20.01 1.11 -13.05
CA GLY A 282 19.17 -0.05 -12.73
C GLY A 282 19.07 -0.38 -11.23
N SER A 283 19.97 0.14 -10.39
CA SER A 283 19.94 -0.05 -8.93
C SER A 283 19.12 1.02 -8.22
N LEU A 284 19.07 2.22 -8.79
CA LEU A 284 18.23 3.32 -8.30
C LEU A 284 17.55 4.02 -9.50
N PRO A 285 16.56 3.35 -10.13
CA PRO A 285 15.86 3.92 -11.29
C PRO A 285 14.90 5.02 -10.86
N GLY A 286 14.59 5.93 -11.78
CA GLY A 286 13.47 6.84 -11.64
C GLY A 286 12.15 6.15 -11.97
N LEU A 287 11.06 6.69 -11.43
CA LEU A 287 9.70 6.21 -11.67
C LEU A 287 8.83 7.37 -12.13
N VAL A 288 8.00 7.12 -13.15
CA VAL A 288 7.00 8.07 -13.64
C VAL A 288 5.68 7.37 -13.91
N CYS A 289 4.56 8.06 -13.73
CA CYS A 289 3.25 7.68 -14.25
C CYS A 289 2.81 8.73 -15.27
N ILE A 290 2.56 8.32 -16.50
CA ILE A 290 2.12 9.19 -17.59
C ILE A 290 0.70 8.83 -17.96
N ASP A 291 -0.21 9.80 -17.90
CA ASP A 291 -1.59 9.66 -18.34
C ASP A 291 -1.65 9.13 -19.77
N ALA A 292 -2.31 7.99 -19.94
CA ALA A 292 -2.31 7.24 -21.19
C ALA A 292 -3.18 7.90 -22.27
N ASN A 293 -3.96 8.94 -21.96
CA ASN A 293 -4.77 9.66 -22.94
C ASN A 293 -4.14 11.00 -23.35
N THR A 294 -3.44 11.66 -22.44
CA THR A 294 -3.01 13.06 -22.59
C THR A 294 -1.48 13.23 -22.60
N GLY A 295 -0.72 12.28 -22.06
CA GLY A 295 0.72 12.43 -21.84
C GLY A 295 1.08 13.28 -20.61
N GLU A 296 0.08 13.70 -19.82
CA GLU A 296 0.30 14.40 -18.55
C GLU A 296 1.09 13.52 -17.57
N VAL A 297 2.09 14.10 -16.89
CA VAL A 297 2.81 13.40 -15.82
C VAL A 297 1.99 13.47 -14.54
N LEU A 298 1.48 12.32 -14.11
CA LEU A 298 0.63 12.19 -12.92
C LEU A 298 1.46 12.04 -11.64
N ILE A 299 2.60 11.34 -11.73
CA ILE A 299 3.56 11.13 -10.66
C ILE A 299 4.96 11.09 -11.28
N ALA A 300 5.91 11.69 -10.59
CA ALA A 300 7.33 11.43 -10.79
C ALA A 300 8.02 11.27 -9.44
N ASP A 301 8.85 10.23 -9.32
CA ASP A 301 9.64 9.95 -8.13
C ASP A 301 11.04 9.49 -8.54
N TYR A 302 12.04 10.29 -8.22
CA TYR A 302 13.45 10.02 -8.46
C TYR A 302 14.32 10.97 -7.65
N ILE A 303 15.54 10.54 -7.35
CA ILE A 303 16.55 11.35 -6.65
C ILE A 303 17.72 11.54 -7.59
N ILE A 304 18.07 12.81 -7.86
CA ILE A 304 19.24 13.16 -8.65
C ILE A 304 20.49 13.02 -7.79
N GLY A 305 21.49 12.29 -8.30
CA GLY A 305 22.79 12.08 -7.66
C GLY A 305 23.90 12.99 -8.18
#